data_AF-X1UYU5-F1
#
_entry.id   AF-X1UYU5-F1
#
_cell.length_a   1.000
_cell.length_b   1.000
_cell.length_c   1.000
_cell.angle_alpha   90.00
_cell.angle_beta   90.00
_cell.angle_gamma   90.00
#
_symmetry.space_group_name_H-M   'P 1'
#
loop_
_entity.id
_entity.type
_entity.pdbx_description
1 polymer ?
#
loop_
_entity_poly.entity_id
_entity_poly.type
_entity_poly.pdbx_seq_one_letter_code
_entity_poly.pdbx_strand_id
1 'polypeptide(L)'
;MMLKKESLERIEVDAKEWQQVLKESISKSPERLKKFSTVSDWPIQNLYTPLDIKDLDYSNDIGFPGQYPFTRGVQPSMYRGKLWTMRMFAGLGSARDTNSRFHLLVNEGQTGLSTAFDMPTLMGYDSDSPKSRG
;
A
#
# COMPACT_ATOMS: atom_id res chain seq x y z
N MET A 1 9.45 19.70 -6.79
CA MET A 1 8.82 20.02 -8.09
C MET A 1 7.85 21.16 -7.83
N MET A 2 8.32 22.40 -7.84
CA MET A 2 7.43 23.56 -7.66
C MET A 2 6.96 24.01 -9.04
N LEU A 3 5.65 23.89 -9.30
CA LEU A 3 5.05 24.52 -10.47
C LEU A 3 5.20 26.03 -10.35
N LYS A 4 5.41 26.71 -11.48
CA LYS A 4 5.46 28.17 -11.49
C LYS A 4 4.11 28.72 -11.01
N LYS A 5 4.15 29.82 -10.26
CA LYS A 5 2.95 30.47 -9.70
C LYS A 5 1.87 30.75 -10.76
N GLU A 6 2.29 31.25 -11.93
CA GLU A 6 1.42 31.50 -13.08
C GLU A 6 0.68 30.23 -13.57
N SER A 7 1.30 29.06 -13.45
CA SER A 7 0.67 27.78 -13.81
C SER A 7 -0.37 27.35 -12.80
N LEU A 8 -0.15 27.61 -11.50
CA LEU A 8 -1.13 27.31 -10.45
C LEU A 8 -2.36 28.20 -10.54
N GLU A 9 -2.16 29.49 -10.82
CA GLU A 9 -3.26 30.45 -11.02
C GLU A 9 -4.15 30.05 -12.21
N ARG A 10 -3.55 29.62 -13.32
CA ARG A 10 -4.30 29.08 -14.46
C ARG A 10 -5.08 27.81 -14.09
N ILE A 11 -4.46 26.88 -13.39
CA ILE A 11 -5.12 25.64 -12.93
C ILE A 11 -6.31 25.98 -12.01
N GLU A 12 -6.21 27.03 -11.20
CA GLU A 12 -7.31 27.46 -10.34
C GLU A 12 -8.51 27.96 -11.14
N VAL A 13 -8.28 28.70 -12.24
CA VAL A 13 -9.34 29.12 -13.16
C VAL A 13 -9.96 27.91 -13.85
N ASP A 14 -9.13 27.05 -14.46
CA ASP A 14 -9.59 25.86 -15.19
C ASP A 14 -10.38 24.92 -14.27
N ALA A 15 -9.95 24.75 -13.00
CA ALA A 15 -10.65 23.93 -12.01
C ALA A 15 -12.02 24.51 -11.64
N LYS A 16 -12.17 25.83 -11.55
CA LYS A 16 -13.47 26.49 -11.30
C LYS A 16 -14.43 26.31 -12.48
N GLU A 17 -13.94 26.44 -13.70
CA GLU A 17 -14.73 26.19 -14.91
C GLU A 17 -15.19 24.73 -14.96
N TRP A 18 -14.30 23.79 -14.68
CA TRP A 18 -14.64 22.36 -14.62
C TRP A 18 -15.66 22.04 -13.52
N GLN A 19 -15.56 22.67 -12.34
CA GLN A 19 -16.55 22.51 -11.28
C GLN A 19 -17.96 22.92 -11.71
N GLN A 20 -18.09 23.93 -12.58
CA GLN A 20 -19.38 24.33 -13.13
C GLN A 20 -19.95 23.26 -14.07
N VAL A 21 -19.11 22.70 -14.94
CA VAL A 21 -19.49 21.57 -15.81
C VAL A 21 -19.91 20.36 -14.98
N LEU A 22 -19.19 20.06 -13.89
CA LEU A 22 -19.55 18.97 -12.99
C LEU A 22 -20.93 19.18 -12.35
N LYS A 23 -21.22 20.40 -11.86
CA LYS A 23 -22.53 20.72 -11.28
C LYS A 23 -23.67 20.53 -12.28
N GLU A 24 -23.47 20.93 -13.53
CA GLU A 24 -24.45 20.74 -14.61
C GLU A 24 -24.65 19.26 -14.97
N SER A 25 -23.60 18.44 -14.86
CA SER A 25 -23.70 17.00 -15.06
C SER A 25 -24.47 16.34 -13.91
N ILE A 26 -24.12 16.66 -12.65
CA ILE A 26 -24.74 16.08 -11.46
C ILE A 26 -26.21 16.48 -11.34
N SER A 27 -26.59 17.68 -11.79
CA SER A 27 -27.99 18.12 -11.80
C SER A 27 -28.86 17.32 -12.77
N LYS A 28 -28.29 16.86 -13.90
CA LYS A 28 -28.98 16.00 -14.87
C LYS A 28 -29.03 14.55 -14.42
N SER A 29 -27.95 14.07 -13.82
CA SER A 29 -27.81 12.70 -13.36
C SER A 29 -26.98 12.67 -12.08
N PRO A 30 -27.59 12.43 -10.91
CA PRO A 30 -26.88 12.47 -9.65
C PRO A 30 -25.83 11.37 -9.55
N GLU A 31 -24.81 11.61 -8.73
CA GLU A 31 -23.80 10.60 -8.44
C GLU A 31 -24.41 9.43 -7.65
N ARG A 32 -23.79 8.26 -7.79
CA ARG A 32 -24.27 6.99 -7.22
C ARG A 32 -24.28 6.98 -5.68
N LEU A 33 -23.43 7.78 -5.04
CA LEU A 33 -23.31 7.91 -3.60
C LEU A 33 -23.26 9.39 -3.22
N LYS A 34 -23.75 9.71 -2.01
CA LYS A 34 -23.65 11.06 -1.46
C LYS A 34 -22.23 11.44 -1.02
N LYS A 35 -21.42 10.46 -0.60
CA LYS A 35 -20.02 10.60 -0.20
C LYS A 35 -19.25 9.43 -0.77
N PHE A 36 -18.14 9.72 -1.43
CA PHE A 36 -17.13 8.72 -1.75
C PHE A 36 -16.05 8.78 -0.68
N SER A 37 -15.69 7.64 -0.10
CA SER A 37 -14.60 7.54 0.86
C SER A 37 -13.79 6.27 0.66
N THR A 38 -12.58 6.28 1.19
CA THR A 38 -11.76 5.08 1.34
C THR A 38 -12.36 4.15 2.40
N VAL A 39 -11.84 2.92 2.51
CA VAL A 39 -12.23 1.96 3.56
C VAL A 39 -11.93 2.46 4.98
N SER A 40 -11.06 3.46 5.13
CA SER A 40 -10.75 4.13 6.39
C SER A 40 -11.53 5.44 6.59
N ASP A 41 -12.61 5.62 5.82
CA ASP A 41 -13.54 6.77 5.83
C ASP A 41 -12.94 8.15 5.45
N TRP A 42 -11.76 8.16 4.84
CA TRP A 42 -11.22 9.39 4.25
C TRP A 42 -12.02 9.81 3.02
N PRO A 43 -12.50 11.06 2.94
CA PRO A 43 -13.28 11.54 1.78
C PRO A 43 -12.42 11.58 0.52
N ILE A 44 -13.00 11.16 -0.59
CA ILE A 44 -12.39 11.19 -1.92
C ILE A 44 -13.04 12.32 -2.72
N GLN A 45 -12.24 13.30 -3.15
CA GLN A 45 -12.71 14.40 -3.99
C GLN A 45 -12.97 13.92 -5.43
N ASN A 46 -13.83 14.64 -6.17
CA ASN A 46 -14.13 14.31 -7.56
C ASN A 46 -12.90 14.46 -8.48
N LEU A 47 -11.96 15.33 -8.12
CA LEU A 47 -10.73 15.58 -8.86
C LEU A 47 -9.64 16.05 -7.89
N TYR A 48 -8.42 15.54 -8.06
CA TYR A 48 -7.21 16.07 -7.43
C TYR A 48 -6.33 16.71 -8.49
N THR A 49 -5.79 17.88 -8.17
CA THR A 49 -5.01 18.76 -9.05
C THR A 49 -3.71 19.16 -8.35
N PRO A 50 -2.78 19.85 -9.05
CA PRO A 50 -1.61 20.39 -8.38
C PRO A 50 -1.92 21.41 -7.26
N LEU A 51 -3.13 21.97 -7.21
CA LEU A 51 -3.55 22.85 -6.09
C LEU A 51 -3.67 22.08 -4.78
N ASP A 52 -4.00 20.79 -4.83
CA ASP A 52 -4.18 19.92 -3.65
C ASP A 52 -2.85 19.56 -2.98
N ILE A 53 -1.73 19.79 -3.67
CA ILE A 53 -0.37 19.57 -3.16
C ILE A 53 0.48 20.85 -3.20
N LYS A 54 -0.15 22.03 -3.31
CA LYS A 54 0.56 23.31 -3.48
C LYS A 54 1.47 23.65 -2.28
N ASP A 55 1.08 23.21 -1.09
CA ASP A 55 1.79 23.46 0.17
C ASP A 55 2.81 22.37 0.52
N LEU A 56 2.94 21.35 -0.35
CA LEU A 56 3.86 20.23 -0.16
C LEU A 56 5.31 20.66 -0.39
N ASP A 57 6.18 20.44 0.60
CA ASP A 57 7.62 20.63 0.44
C ASP A 57 8.23 19.34 -0.14
N TYR A 58 8.61 19.39 -1.41
CA TYR A 58 9.21 18.23 -2.07
C TYR A 58 10.43 17.69 -1.31
N SER A 59 11.30 18.54 -0.77
CA SER A 59 12.54 18.08 -0.14
C SER A 59 12.28 17.45 1.23
N ASN A 60 11.33 17.99 1.99
CA ASN A 60 11.07 17.56 3.36
C ASN A 60 9.96 16.50 3.48
N ASP A 61 8.96 16.49 2.59
CA ASP A 61 7.80 15.59 2.67
C ASP A 61 7.90 14.40 1.71
N ILE A 62 8.53 14.57 0.54
CA ILE A 62 8.72 13.50 -0.46
C ILE A 62 10.17 12.97 -0.45
N GLY A 63 11.13 13.86 -0.65
CA GLY A 63 12.56 13.58 -0.73
C GLY A 63 12.97 12.63 -1.87
N PHE A 64 14.12 11.99 -1.67
CA PHE A 64 14.71 11.01 -2.57
C PHE A 64 14.73 9.62 -1.90
N PRO A 65 14.61 8.52 -2.66
CA PRO A 65 14.68 7.18 -2.08
C PRO A 65 16.02 6.96 -1.36
N GLY A 66 15.98 6.26 -0.23
CA GLY A 66 17.15 6.02 0.63
C GLY A 66 17.58 7.21 1.49
N GLN A 67 16.80 8.29 1.53
CA GLN A 67 17.06 9.46 2.38
C GLN A 67 15.77 9.80 3.15
N TYR A 68 15.91 10.40 4.34
CA TYR A 68 14.77 10.93 5.09
C TYR A 68 13.94 11.88 4.20
N PRO A 69 12.60 11.86 4.24
CA PRO A 69 11.71 11.09 5.12
C PRO A 69 11.41 9.65 4.65
N PHE A 70 12.13 9.14 3.65
CA PHE A 70 11.97 7.80 3.07
C PHE A 70 10.60 7.54 2.41
N THR A 71 9.82 8.59 2.14
CA THR A 71 8.51 8.50 1.46
C THR A 71 8.61 7.76 0.12
N ARG A 72 9.74 7.90 -0.59
CA ARG A 72 9.99 7.19 -1.87
C ARG A 72 10.68 5.84 -1.74
N GLY A 73 10.86 5.33 -0.52
CA GLY A 73 11.48 4.06 -0.21
C GLY A 73 12.77 4.19 0.61
N VAL A 74 13.10 3.13 1.35
CA VAL A 74 14.24 3.09 2.30
C VAL A 74 15.59 2.79 1.65
N GLN A 75 15.63 2.38 0.37
CA GLN A 75 16.86 2.07 -0.36
C GLN A 75 16.99 2.99 -1.58
N PRO A 76 18.18 3.54 -1.90
CA PRO A 76 18.36 4.44 -3.04
C PRO A 76 17.98 3.83 -4.40
N SER A 77 18.33 2.57 -4.64
CA SER A 77 18.07 1.88 -5.92
C SER A 77 16.79 1.04 -5.92
N MET A 78 16.15 0.85 -4.75
CA MET A 78 15.01 -0.05 -4.55
C MET A 78 15.14 -1.35 -5.38
N TYR A 79 14.09 -1.68 -6.14
CA TYR A 79 13.96 -2.92 -6.90
C TYR A 79 14.77 -2.96 -8.20
N ARG A 80 15.41 -1.85 -8.61
CA ARG A 80 16.43 -1.88 -9.66
C ARG A 80 17.74 -2.51 -9.16
N GLY A 81 18.02 -2.39 -7.86
CA GLY A 81 19.19 -3.02 -7.23
C GLY A 81 18.89 -4.44 -6.74
N LYS A 82 17.81 -4.61 -5.96
CA LYS A 82 17.40 -5.91 -5.44
C LYS A 82 15.88 -5.99 -5.34
N LEU A 83 15.29 -7.02 -5.93
CA LEU A 83 13.85 -7.29 -5.79
C LEU A 83 13.46 -7.49 -4.31
N TRP A 84 12.19 -7.29 -4.00
CA TRP A 84 11.66 -7.67 -2.70
C TRP A 84 11.82 -9.18 -2.47
N THR A 85 11.86 -9.59 -1.20
CA THR A 85 11.87 -11.01 -0.88
C THR A 85 10.51 -11.62 -1.19
N MET A 86 10.46 -12.53 -2.16
CA MET A 86 9.30 -13.40 -2.35
C MET A 86 9.29 -14.41 -1.20
N ARG A 87 8.35 -14.25 -0.27
CA ARG A 87 8.32 -14.98 1.00
C ARG A 87 6.91 -15.50 1.26
N MET A 88 6.64 -16.74 0.86
CA MET A 88 5.34 -17.35 1.15
C MET A 88 5.31 -17.80 2.60
N PHE A 89 4.17 -17.56 3.25
CA PHE A 89 3.91 -18.04 4.59
C PHE A 89 3.44 -19.48 4.52
N ALA A 90 4.23 -20.41 5.08
CA ALA A 90 3.98 -21.84 4.98
C ALA A 90 4.30 -22.57 6.28
N GLY A 91 3.46 -23.54 6.62
CA GLY A 91 3.62 -24.41 7.78
C GLY A 91 2.35 -25.23 7.97
N LEU A 92 2.49 -26.54 7.99
CA LEU A 92 1.40 -27.49 8.22
C LEU A 92 2.00 -28.85 8.62
N GLY A 93 1.36 -29.51 9.58
CA GLY A 93 1.78 -30.82 10.05
C GLY A 93 3.11 -30.77 10.78
N SER A 94 3.98 -31.74 10.50
CA SER A 94 5.28 -31.86 11.17
C SER A 94 6.33 -30.92 10.57
N ALA A 95 7.47 -30.82 11.25
CA ALA A 95 8.65 -30.14 10.72
C ALA A 95 9.10 -30.73 9.36
N ARG A 96 8.94 -32.05 9.14
CA ARG A 96 9.32 -32.71 7.87
C ARG A 96 8.39 -32.31 6.72
N ASP A 97 7.10 -32.20 6.99
CA ASP A 97 6.10 -31.77 6.01
C ASP A 97 6.36 -30.33 5.58
N THR A 98 6.58 -29.45 6.57
CA THR A 98 6.91 -28.03 6.32
C THR A 98 8.25 -27.88 5.59
N ASN A 99 9.28 -28.67 5.94
CA ASN A 99 10.56 -28.66 5.23
C ASN A 99 10.41 -29.08 3.75
N SER A 100 9.64 -30.13 3.48
CA SER A 100 9.36 -30.58 2.11
C SER A 100 8.67 -29.47 1.30
N ARG A 101 7.73 -28.74 1.92
CA ARG A 101 7.10 -27.57 1.31
C ARG A 101 8.08 -26.42 1.07
N PHE A 102 9.02 -26.16 1.99
CA PHE A 102 10.04 -25.13 1.78
C PHE A 102 10.93 -25.42 0.59
N HIS A 103 11.39 -26.66 0.41
CA HIS A 103 12.16 -27.04 -0.77
C HIS A 103 11.36 -26.83 -2.06
N LEU A 104 10.09 -27.25 -2.09
CA LEU A 104 9.22 -27.00 -3.23
C LEU A 104 9.12 -25.49 -3.53
N LEU A 105 8.83 -24.66 -2.52
CA LEU A 105 8.68 -23.21 -2.73
C LEU A 105 9.98 -22.53 -3.19
N VAL A 106 11.12 -22.93 -2.65
CA VAL A 106 12.43 -22.42 -3.09
C VAL A 106 12.70 -22.82 -4.55
N ASN A 107 12.38 -24.06 -4.94
CA ASN A 107 12.50 -24.50 -6.32
C ASN A 107 11.57 -23.72 -7.27
N GLU A 108 10.40 -23.29 -6.79
CA GLU A 108 9.45 -22.44 -7.52
C GLU A 108 9.76 -20.93 -7.44
N GLY A 109 10.94 -20.54 -6.93
CA GLY A 109 11.42 -19.16 -6.97
C GLY A 109 11.19 -18.33 -5.69
N GLN A 110 10.77 -18.95 -4.58
CA GLN A 110 10.79 -18.28 -3.28
C GLN A 110 12.22 -17.90 -2.88
N THR A 111 12.39 -16.68 -2.35
CA THR A 111 13.71 -16.12 -1.96
C THR A 111 13.84 -15.88 -0.46
N GLY A 112 12.82 -16.20 0.33
CA GLY A 112 12.90 -16.21 1.80
C GLY A 112 11.88 -17.16 2.42
N LEU A 113 12.25 -17.81 3.52
CA LEU A 113 11.37 -18.73 4.25
C LEU A 113 10.50 -17.97 5.28
N SER A 114 9.24 -18.35 5.43
CA SER A 114 8.38 -17.84 6.51
C SER A 114 7.54 -18.97 7.06
N THR A 115 7.69 -19.23 8.35
CA THR A 115 7.11 -20.40 9.00
C THR A 115 5.81 -20.04 9.70
N ALA A 116 4.74 -20.74 9.36
CA ALA A 116 3.51 -20.77 10.15
C ALA A 116 3.60 -21.90 11.19
N PHE A 117 3.09 -21.65 12.38
CA PHE A 117 3.02 -22.64 13.45
C PHE A 117 1.56 -22.97 13.77
N ASP A 118 1.32 -24.15 14.31
CA ASP A 118 0.00 -24.53 14.80
C ASP A 118 -0.37 -23.77 16.08
N MET A 119 -1.66 -23.82 16.44
CA MET A 119 -2.16 -23.13 17.63
C MET A 119 -1.49 -23.59 18.93
N PRO A 120 -1.26 -24.90 19.18
CA PRO A 120 -0.50 -25.36 20.33
C PRO A 120 0.86 -24.69 20.47
N THR A 121 1.68 -24.69 19.41
CA THR A 121 3.01 -24.07 19.43
C THR A 121 2.92 -22.57 19.69
N LEU A 122 1.99 -21.88 19.03
CA LEU A 122 1.78 -20.43 19.22
C LEU A 122 1.33 -20.08 20.64
N MET A 123 0.60 -20.97 21.29
CA MET A 123 0.10 -20.81 22.66
C MET A 123 1.04 -21.39 23.73
N GLY A 124 2.19 -21.94 23.33
CA GLY A 124 3.20 -22.51 24.23
C GLY A 124 2.81 -23.84 24.87
N TYR A 125 1.95 -24.63 24.22
CA TYR A 125 1.60 -25.98 24.66
C TYR A 125 2.31 -27.03 23.80
N ASP A 126 2.82 -28.08 24.46
CA ASP A 126 3.27 -29.29 23.77
C ASP A 126 2.10 -29.97 23.04
N SER A 127 2.40 -30.70 21.97
CA SER A 127 1.38 -31.34 21.13
C SER A 127 0.56 -32.42 21.86
N ASP A 128 1.07 -32.99 22.95
CA ASP A 128 0.39 -33.99 23.79
C ASP A 128 -0.41 -33.39 24.95
N SER A 129 -0.35 -32.07 25.16
CA SER A 129 -1.17 -31.37 26.15
C SER A 129 -2.66 -31.60 25.86
N PRO A 130 -3.50 -31.81 26.88
CA PRO A 130 -4.95 -31.87 26.72
C PRO A 130 -5.54 -30.64 26.01
N LYS A 131 -4.88 -29.48 26.13
CA LYS A 131 -5.27 -28.21 25.49
C LYS A 131 -4.92 -28.15 24.00
N SER A 132 -4.11 -29.09 23.51
CA SER A 132 -3.65 -29.17 22.12
C SER A 132 -4.50 -30.14 21.28
N ARG A 133 -5.53 -30.76 21.86
CA ARG A 133 -6.42 -31.67 21.15
C ARG A 133 -7.30 -30.89 20.16
N GLY A 134 -6.91 -30.89 18.88
CA GLY A 134 -7.65 -30.28 17.76
C GLY A 134 -6.79 -30.13 16.53
#